data_AF-A0A497JPP0-F1
#
_entry.id   AF-A0A497JPP0-F1
#
_cell.length_a   1.000
_cell.length_b   1.000
_cell.length_c   1.000
_cell.angle_alpha   90.00
_cell.angle_beta   90.00
_cell.angle_gamma   90.00
#
_symmetry.space_group_name_H-M   'P 1'
#
loop_
_entity.id
_entity.type
_entity.pdbx_description
1 polymer ?
#
loop_
_entity_poly.entity_id
_entity_poly.type
_entity_poly.pdbx_seq_one_letter_code
_entity_poly.pdbx_strand_id
1 'polypeptide(L)'
;MFPPNVILVRSCLIDYLSGKNVSLENVFGTIKRVVYSKQLTVEETLKVIEKIEEDPLCLPHIPRIERRRRLSKLKKLLENLNDLEKSSEF
;
A
#
# COMPACT_ATOMS: atom_id res chain seq x y z
N MET A 1 3.27 7.62 -17.44
CA MET A 1 4.40 7.17 -16.61
C MET A 1 4.06 7.54 -15.17
N PHE A 2 4.10 6.60 -14.23
CA PHE A 2 3.79 6.89 -12.82
C PHE A 2 4.93 7.71 -12.18
N PRO A 3 4.66 8.61 -11.22
CA PRO A 3 5.69 9.28 -10.44
C PRO A 3 6.62 8.28 -9.74
N PRO A 4 7.92 8.58 -9.52
CA PRO A 4 8.87 7.67 -8.87
C PRO A 4 8.38 7.12 -7.53
N ASN A 5 7.71 7.97 -6.74
CA ASN A 5 7.19 7.61 -5.43
C ASN A 5 6.02 6.59 -5.53
N VAL A 6 5.20 6.73 -6.57
CA VAL A 6 4.11 5.78 -6.88
C VAL A 6 4.68 4.45 -7.35
N ILE A 7 5.78 4.47 -8.12
CA ILE A 7 6.48 3.24 -8.54
C ILE A 7 7.01 2.48 -7.32
N LEU A 8 7.55 3.17 -6.32
CA LEU A 8 8.07 2.55 -5.09
C LEU A 8 6.96 1.87 -4.27
N VAL A 9 5.84 2.57 -4.03
CA VAL A 9 4.67 1.99 -3.34
C VAL A 9 4.10 0.81 -4.12
N ARG A 10 3.96 0.95 -5.44
CA ARG A 10 3.49 -0.10 -6.34
C ARG A 10 4.39 -1.35 -6.27
N SER A 11 5.71 -1.19 -6.34
CA SER A 11 6.65 -2.32 -6.25
C SER A 11 6.55 -3.03 -4.90
N CYS A 12 6.45 -2.27 -3.81
CA CYS A 12 6.31 -2.84 -2.47
C CYS A 12 5.01 -3.66 -2.31
N LEU A 13 3.90 -3.15 -2.85
CA LEU A 13 2.63 -3.86 -2.89
C LEU A 13 2.71 -5.13 -3.74
N ILE A 14 3.37 -5.07 -4.90
CA ILE A 14 3.56 -6.25 -5.75
C ILE A 14 4.36 -7.31 -5.01
N ASP A 15 5.48 -6.97 -4.35
CA ASP A 15 6.29 -7.95 -3.61
C ASP A 15 5.51 -8.57 -2.44
N TYR A 16 4.71 -7.78 -1.73
CA TYR A 16 3.81 -8.24 -0.68
C TYR A 16 2.75 -9.23 -1.18
N LEU A 17 2.16 -8.94 -2.34
CA LEU A 17 1.16 -9.80 -2.97
C LEU A 17 1.79 -10.98 -3.71
N SER A 18 3.07 -10.92 -4.06
CA SER A 18 3.79 -12.02 -4.70
C SER A 18 4.13 -13.15 -3.73
N GLY A 19 3.87 -12.98 -2.42
CA GLY A 19 4.21 -13.98 -1.40
C GLY A 19 5.70 -14.05 -1.07
N LYS A 20 6.51 -13.09 -1.54
CA LYS A 20 7.95 -13.02 -1.27
C LYS A 20 8.22 -12.59 0.18
N ASN A 21 7.93 -13.39 1.21
CA ASN A 21 8.31 -13.17 2.63
C ASN A 21 8.26 -11.71 3.16
N VAL A 22 7.37 -10.89 2.62
CA VAL A 22 7.22 -9.49 2.97
C VAL A 22 6.04 -9.43 3.91
N SER A 23 6.28 -9.01 5.15
CA SER A 23 5.24 -8.91 6.17
C SER A 23 4.39 -7.66 5.98
N LEU A 24 3.18 -7.67 6.56
CA LEU A 24 2.29 -6.53 6.55
C LEU A 24 2.95 -5.30 7.20
N GLU A 25 3.70 -5.52 8.28
CA GLU A 25 4.39 -4.47 9.04
C GLU A 25 5.50 -3.82 8.21
N ASN A 26 6.25 -4.61 7.43
CA ASN A 26 7.31 -4.10 6.56
C ASN A 26 6.75 -3.21 5.44
N VAL A 27 5.65 -3.64 4.82
CA VAL A 27 4.97 -2.87 3.76
C VAL A 27 4.40 -1.60 4.33
N PHE A 28 3.68 -1.71 5.45
CA PHE A 28 3.10 -0.56 6.13
C PHE A 28 4.19 0.43 6.55
N GLY A 29 5.30 -0.03 7.14
CA GLY A 29 6.41 0.82 7.54
C GLY A 29 7.13 1.50 6.37
N THR A 30 7.18 0.86 5.20
CA THR A 30 7.73 1.46 3.98
C THR A 30 6.80 2.55 3.45
N ILE A 31 5.51 2.24 3.32
CA ILE A 31 4.49 3.20 2.89
C ILE A 31 4.42 4.39 3.85
N LYS A 32 4.43 4.13 5.16
CA LYS A 32 4.46 5.15 6.20
C LYS A 32 5.65 6.10 5.99
N ARG A 33 6.86 5.59 5.76
CA ARG A 33 8.04 6.43 5.46
C ARG A 33 7.86 7.31 4.22
N VAL A 34 7.26 6.78 3.15
CA VAL A 34 6.95 7.57 1.94
C VAL A 34 5.96 8.69 2.25
N VAL A 35 4.93 8.39 3.04
CA VAL A 35 3.94 9.39 3.48
C VAL A 35 4.57 10.48 4.35
N TYR A 36 5.33 10.12 5.39
CA TYR A 36 6.02 11.10 6.25
C TYR A 36 7.05 11.94 5.50
N SER A 37 7.65 11.39 4.44
CA SER A 37 8.57 12.13 3.58
C SER A 37 7.84 13.11 2.64
N LYS A 38 6.52 13.27 2.78
CA LYS A 38 5.62 14.07 1.92
C LYS A 38 5.74 13.72 0.44
N GLN A 39 6.16 12.49 0.14
CA GLN A 39 6.33 12.01 -1.23
C GLN A 39 5.02 11.55 -1.86
N LEU A 40 4.08 11.10 -1.03
CA LEU A 40 2.71 10.71 -1.34
C LEU A 40 1.84 10.99 -0.12
N THR A 41 0.58 11.38 -0.36
CA THR A 41 -0.43 11.44 0.70
C THR A 41 -0.98 10.05 1.00
N VAL A 42 -1.62 9.90 2.18
CA VAL A 42 -2.33 8.65 2.52
C VAL A 42 -3.46 8.38 1.51
N GLU A 43 -4.18 9.41 1.06
CA GLU A 43 -5.22 9.28 0.03
C GLU A 43 -4.68 8.77 -1.31
N GLU A 44 -3.56 9.30 -1.78
CA GLU A 44 -2.94 8.81 -3.03
C GLU A 44 -2.48 7.37 -2.87
N THR A 45 -1.92 7.01 -1.72
CA THR A 45 -1.52 5.65 -1.40
C THR A 45 -2.72 4.69 -1.43
N LEU A 46 -3.86 5.09 -0.84
CA LEU A 46 -5.09 4.31 -0.87
C LEU A 46 -5.58 4.09 -2.31
N LYS A 47 -5.52 5.12 -3.16
CA LYS A 47 -5.84 5.01 -4.60
C LYS A 47 -4.92 4.03 -5.32
N VAL A 48 -3.63 3.98 -4.98
CA VAL A 48 -2.69 3.00 -5.56
C VAL A 48 -3.07 1.58 -5.13
N ILE A 49 -3.43 1.38 -3.86
CA ILE A 49 -3.88 0.08 -3.34
C ILE A 49 -5.15 -0.41 -4.03
N GLU A 50 -6.10 0.48 -4.31
CA GLU A 50 -7.34 0.10 -5.01
C GLU A 50 -7.07 -0.36 -6.44
N LYS A 51 -6.09 0.27 -7.11
CA LYS A 51 -5.73 -0.05 -8.50
C LYS A 51 -4.77 -1.24 -8.64
N ILE A 52 -4.09 -1.65 -7.56
CA ILE A 52 -3.06 -2.69 -7.65
C ILE A 52 -3.63 -4.07 -7.99
N GLU A 53 -4.92 -4.34 -7.69
CA GLU A 53 -5.58 -5.59 -8.09
C GLU A 53 -5.69 -5.75 -9.61
N GLU A 54 -5.77 -4.62 -10.33
CA GLU A 54 -5.85 -4.55 -11.79
C GLU A 54 -4.45 -4.51 -12.43
N ASP A 55 -3.40 -4.47 -11.62
CA ASP A 55 -2.04 -4.40 -12.13
C ASP A 55 -1.64 -5.72 -12.81
N PRO A 56 -1.17 -5.68 -14.07
CA PRO A 56 -0.77 -6.89 -14.79
C PRO A 56 0.40 -7.62 -14.10
N LEU A 57 1.19 -6.94 -13.28
CA LEU A 57 2.28 -7.54 -12.50
C LEU A 57 1.81 -8.20 -11.20
N CYS A 58 0.53 -8.05 -10.84
CA CYS A 58 -0.03 -8.60 -9.60
C CYS A 58 -0.48 -10.08 -9.73
N LEU A 59 -0.21 -10.75 -10.85
CA LEU A 59 -0.64 -12.13 -11.16
C LEU A 59 0.56 -13.10 -11.33
N PRO A 60 0.46 -14.42 -11.00
CA PRO A 60 -0.71 -15.21 -10.59
C PRO A 60 -0.52 -16.08 -9.30
N HIS A 61 0.51 -15.87 -8.48
CA HIS A 61 0.89 -16.89 -7.48
C HIS A 61 -0.03 -17.03 -6.25
N ILE A 62 -0.94 -16.07 -5.98
CA ILE A 62 -1.86 -16.17 -4.85
C ILE A 62 -3.33 -16.00 -5.23
N PRO A 63 -4.25 -16.75 -4.58
CA PRO A 63 -5.68 -16.63 -4.80
C PRO A 63 -6.16 -15.19 -4.65
N ARG A 64 -7.11 -14.76 -5.51
CA ARG A 64 -7.71 -13.42 -5.45
C ARG A 64 -8.29 -13.09 -4.07
N ILE A 65 -8.85 -14.08 -3.38
CA ILE A 65 -9.38 -13.93 -2.02
C ILE A 65 -8.27 -13.55 -1.03
N GLU A 66 -7.10 -14.17 -1.16
CA GLU A 66 -5.97 -13.89 -0.28
C GLU A 66 -5.37 -12.51 -0.54
N ARG A 67 -5.28 -12.09 -1.82
CA ARG A 67 -4.92 -10.72 -2.20
C ARG A 67 -5.83 -9.70 -1.54
N ARG A 68 -7.15 -9.88 -1.68
CA ARG A 68 -8.15 -9.02 -1.05
C ARG A 68 -8.01 -8.94 0.46
N ARG A 69 -7.79 -10.08 1.12
CA ARG A 69 -7.56 -10.11 2.58
C ARG A 69 -6.31 -9.33 2.98
N ARG A 70 -5.20 -9.53 2.26
CA ARG A 70 -3.92 -8.85 2.51
C ARG A 70 -4.03 -7.34 2.29
N LEU A 71 -4.66 -6.92 1.19
CA LEU A 71 -4.90 -5.52 0.88
C LEU A 71 -5.88 -4.86 1.85
N SER A 72 -6.95 -5.55 2.25
CA SER A 72 -7.92 -5.02 3.22
C SER A 72 -7.27 -4.74 4.59
N LYS A 73 -6.37 -5.60 5.06
CA LYS A 73 -5.61 -5.35 6.29
C LYS A 73 -4.72 -4.12 6.16
N LEU A 74 -4.00 -3.99 5.05
CA LEU A 74 -3.15 -2.83 4.79
C LEU A 74 -3.96 -1.53 4.67
N LYS A 75 -5.10 -1.59 3.98
CA LYS A 75 -6.03 -0.47 3.83
C LYS A 75 -6.50 0.05 5.20
N LYS A 76 -6.93 -0.84 6.10
CA LYS A 76 -7.32 -0.47 7.47
C LYS A 76 -6.19 0.21 8.25
N LEU A 77 -4.95 -0.26 8.14
CA LEU A 77 -3.81 0.36 8.82
C LEU A 77 -3.53 1.78 8.30
N LEU A 78 -3.71 2.00 6.99
CA LEU A 78 -3.52 3.30 6.36
C LEU A 78 -4.67 4.27 6.66
N GLU A 79 -5.92 3.78 6.70
CA GLU A 79 -7.07 4.56 7.15
C GLU A 79 -6.87 5.05 8.58
N ASN A 80 -6.44 4.18 9.49
CA ASN A 80 -6.08 4.58 10.86
C ASN A 80 -4.95 5.63 10.89
N LEU A 81 -3.98 5.54 9.98
CA LEU A 81 -2.91 6.54 9.88
C LEU A 81 -3.47 7.90 9.40
N ASN A 82 -4.39 7.89 8.43
CA ASN A 82 -5.07 9.09 7.94
C ASN A 82 -5.88 9.78 9.04
N ASP A 83 -6.61 8.99 9.83
CA ASP A 83 -7.42 9.50 10.95
C ASP A 83 -6.56 10.09 12.06
N LEU A 84 -5.38 9.52 12.31
CA LEU A 84 -4.40 10.07 13.24
C LEU A 84 -3.79 11.38 12.71
N GLU A 85 -3.39 11.45 11.43
CA GLU A 85 -2.86 12.68 10.82
C GLU A 85 -3.88 13.81 10.92
N LYS A 86 -5.15 13.54 10.60
CA LYS A 86 -6.26 14.51 10.72
C LYS A 86 -6.57 14.92 12.16
N SER A 87 -6.39 14.02 13.12
CA SER A 87 -6.61 14.31 14.54
C SER A 87 -5.46 15.11 15.18
N SER A 88 -4.26 15.05 14.60
CA SER A 88 -3.08 15.78 15.08
C SER A 88 -2.92 17.20 14.53
N GLU A 89 -3.84 17.66 13.68
CA GLU A 89 -3.88 19.04 13.15
C GLU A 89 -4.72 20.01 14.02
N PHE A 90 -4.99 19.68 15.28
CA PHE A 90 -5.67 20.55 16.26
C PHE A 90 -4.75 20.99 17.41
#